data_AF-A0A934A0P2-F1
#
_entry.id   AF-A0A934A0P2-F1
#
_cell.length_a   1.000
_cell.length_b   1.000
_cell.length_c   1.000
_cell.angle_alpha   90.00
_cell.angle_beta   90.00
_cell.angle_gamma   90.00
#
_symmetry.space_group_name_H-M   'P 1'
#
loop_
_entity.id
_entity.type
_entity.pdbx_description
1 polymer ?
#
loop_
_entity_poly.entity_id
_entity_poly.type
_entity_poly.pdbx_seq_one_letter_code
_entity_poly.pdbx_strand_id
1 'polypeptide(L)'
;MSFPSLRTIAPFALASFVAFPTAQARNPPLAVDPTEGVWIGAGEVFIHQARDRWSVYPAPATVNKLAVDDKTLWIATDDGVIRFDSGSRRATRLGMDDGLPSQSVSAVAFDER
;
A
#
# COMPACT_ATOMS: atom_id res chain seq x y z
N MET A 1 47.24 2.28 -49.48
CA MET A 1 46.19 2.45 -48.46
C MET A 1 45.57 1.09 -48.20
N SER A 2 45.82 0.52 -47.02
CA SER A 2 45.37 -0.81 -46.63
C SER A 2 44.75 -0.67 -45.24
N PHE A 3 43.48 -1.05 -45.09
CA PHE A 3 42.78 -1.05 -43.80
C PHE A 3 42.95 -2.42 -43.14
N PRO A 4 43.29 -2.51 -41.84
CA PRO A 4 43.26 -3.78 -41.14
C PRO A 4 41.83 -4.17 -40.74
N SER A 5 41.55 -5.48 -40.84
CA SER A 5 40.32 -6.16 -40.45
C SER A 5 40.03 -6.04 -38.94
N LEU A 6 38.77 -5.78 -38.56
CA LEU A 6 38.31 -5.93 -37.18
C LEU A 6 38.36 -7.41 -36.75
N ARG A 7 38.98 -7.68 -35.59
CA ARG A 7 38.82 -8.94 -34.86
C ARG A 7 37.89 -8.73 -33.67
N THR A 8 36.82 -9.50 -33.68
CA THR A 8 35.73 -9.65 -32.70
C THR A 8 36.22 -9.73 -31.25
N ILE A 9 35.57 -8.96 -30.37
CA ILE A 9 35.65 -9.08 -28.91
C ILE A 9 34.72 -10.22 -28.46
N ALA A 10 35.20 -11.08 -27.55
CA ALA A 10 34.55 -12.27 -27.03
C ALA A 10 33.19 -12.00 -26.33
N PRO A 11 32.26 -12.99 -26.25
CA PRO A 11 31.11 -12.88 -25.36
C PRO A 11 31.53 -13.25 -23.93
N PHE A 12 31.40 -12.29 -23.01
CA PHE A 12 31.40 -12.52 -21.56
C PHE A 12 29.97 -12.44 -21.03
N ALA A 13 29.73 -13.22 -19.97
CA ALA A 13 28.58 -13.26 -19.09
C ALA A 13 27.37 -14.12 -19.53
N LEU A 14 27.34 -15.37 -19.05
CA LEU A 14 26.10 -15.96 -18.56
C LEU A 14 25.63 -15.11 -17.37
N ALA A 15 24.55 -14.36 -17.54
CA ALA A 15 23.83 -13.80 -16.41
C ALA A 15 23.02 -14.93 -15.75
N SER A 16 23.45 -15.38 -14.58
CA SER A 16 22.63 -16.22 -13.71
C SER A 16 21.40 -15.42 -13.28
N PHE A 17 20.23 -15.79 -13.77
CA PHE A 17 18.97 -15.30 -13.22
C PHE A 17 18.83 -15.87 -11.82
N VAL A 18 19.07 -15.05 -10.80
CA VAL A 18 18.59 -15.34 -9.45
C VAL A 18 17.07 -15.22 -9.51
N ALA A 19 16.39 -16.36 -9.50
CA ALA A 19 14.95 -16.38 -9.31
C ALA A 19 14.67 -15.78 -7.93
N PHE A 20 14.13 -14.56 -7.90
CA PHE A 20 13.52 -14.04 -6.69
C PHE A 20 12.37 -15.00 -6.36
N PRO A 21 12.30 -15.55 -5.13
CA PRO A 21 11.12 -16.27 -4.72
C PRO A 21 9.95 -15.34 -5.00
N THR A 22 8.92 -15.83 -5.71
CA THR A 22 7.67 -15.10 -5.84
C THR A 22 7.12 -14.97 -4.43
N ALA A 23 7.50 -13.88 -3.76
CA ALA A 23 6.86 -13.45 -2.53
C ALA A 23 5.38 -13.53 -2.85
N GLN A 24 4.69 -14.45 -2.15
CA GLN A 24 3.29 -14.74 -2.39
C GLN A 24 2.60 -13.39 -2.30
N ALA A 25 2.22 -12.83 -3.46
CA ALA A 25 1.83 -11.44 -3.56
C ALA A 25 0.51 -11.35 -2.80
N ARG A 26 0.59 -10.99 -1.51
CA ARG A 26 -0.59 -10.61 -0.76
C ARG A 26 -1.13 -9.43 -1.54
N ASN A 27 -2.34 -9.59 -2.09
CA ASN A 27 -3.00 -8.47 -2.72
C ASN A 27 -3.07 -7.39 -1.63
N PRO A 28 -2.35 -6.25 -1.79
CA PRO A 28 -2.28 -5.27 -0.72
C PRO A 28 -3.72 -4.84 -0.38
N PRO A 29 -4.01 -4.48 0.87
CA PRO A 29 -5.29 -3.88 1.19
C PRO A 29 -5.46 -2.63 0.32
N LEU A 30 -6.51 -2.61 -0.48
CA LEU A 30 -6.82 -1.57 -1.45
C LEU A 30 -8.26 -1.12 -1.23
N ALA A 31 -8.52 0.18 -1.41
CA ALA A 31 -9.88 0.73 -1.46
C ALA A 31 -9.95 1.84 -2.52
N VAL A 32 -11.05 1.87 -3.28
CA VAL A 32 -11.28 2.95 -4.25
C VAL A 32 -11.63 4.22 -3.49
N ASP A 33 -11.00 5.34 -3.84
CA ASP A 33 -11.46 6.65 -3.41
C ASP A 33 -12.58 7.11 -4.37
N PRO A 34 -13.82 7.33 -3.90
CA PRO A 34 -14.93 7.73 -4.77
C PRO A 34 -14.72 9.14 -5.37
N THR A 35 -13.82 9.93 -4.79
CA THR A 35 -13.50 11.28 -5.28
C THR A 35 -12.39 11.26 -6.31
N GLU A 36 -11.25 10.61 -6.01
CA GLU A 36 -10.12 10.55 -6.94
C GLU A 36 -9.05 9.50 -6.55
N GLY A 37 -9.08 8.33 -7.18
CA GLY A 37 -7.94 7.40 -7.18
C GLY A 37 -8.10 6.18 -6.29
N VAL A 38 -7.01 5.76 -5.64
CA VAL A 38 -6.98 4.52 -4.84
C VAL A 38 -6.15 4.70 -3.56
N TRP A 39 -6.65 4.11 -2.48
CA TRP A 39 -5.93 3.93 -1.23
C TRP A 39 -5.27 2.56 -1.19
N ILE A 40 -4.00 2.51 -0.77
CA ILE A 40 -3.16 1.31 -0.71
C ILE A 40 -2.54 1.21 0.67
N GLY A 41 -2.73 0.11 1.39
CA GLY A 41 -2.00 -0.17 2.63
C GLY A 41 -0.75 -1.00 2.34
N ALA A 42 0.34 -0.69 3.03
CA ALA A 42 1.61 -1.38 2.90
C ALA A 42 2.39 -1.34 4.22
N GLY A 43 2.31 -2.41 5.03
CA GLY A 43 2.94 -2.41 6.36
C GLY A 43 2.37 -1.27 7.23
N GLU A 44 3.24 -0.45 7.80
CA GLU A 44 2.88 0.67 8.70
C GLU A 44 2.64 1.99 7.94
N VAL A 45 2.33 1.92 6.64
CA VAL A 45 1.91 3.08 5.86
C VAL A 45 0.65 2.80 5.07
N PHE A 46 -0.07 3.86 4.76
CA PHE A 46 -1.09 3.87 3.72
C PHE A 46 -0.82 5.00 2.74
N ILE A 47 -1.15 4.74 1.49
CA ILE A 47 -0.75 5.54 0.34
C ILE A 47 -2.02 5.93 -0.40
N HIS A 48 -2.16 7.20 -0.73
CA HIS A 48 -3.16 7.65 -1.70
C HIS A 48 -2.48 7.86 -3.04
N GLN A 49 -2.95 7.14 -4.06
CA GLN A 49 -2.58 7.43 -5.43
C GLN A 49 -3.75 8.09 -6.15
N ALA A 50 -3.65 9.42 -6.29
CA ALA A 50 -4.50 10.22 -7.16
C ALA A 50 -3.97 10.17 -8.61
N ARG A 51 -4.60 10.87 -9.56
CA ARG A 51 -4.27 10.75 -10.99
C ARG A 51 -2.78 10.97 -11.30
N ASP A 52 -2.19 12.01 -10.73
CA ASP A 52 -0.81 12.44 -10.97
C ASP A 52 0.01 12.62 -9.69
N ARG A 53 -0.54 12.22 -8.54
CA ARG A 53 0.05 12.49 -7.23
C ARG A 53 -0.04 11.31 -6.30
N TRP A 54 1.12 10.93 -5.77
CA TRP A 54 1.27 10.00 -4.66
C TRP A 54 1.34 10.77 -3.34
N SER A 55 0.64 10.29 -2.31
CA SER A 55 0.73 10.81 -0.94
C SER A 55 0.88 9.65 0.02
N VAL A 56 1.88 9.70 0.90
CA VAL A 56 2.20 8.62 1.86
C VAL A 56 1.88 9.12 3.26
N TYR A 57 1.19 8.28 4.03
CA TYR A 57 0.77 8.56 5.39
C TYR A 57 1.25 7.46 6.33
N PRO A 58 1.79 7.81 7.51
CA PRO A 58 2.16 6.82 8.51
C PRO A 58 0.92 6.26 9.21
N ALA A 59 0.97 4.97 9.53
CA ALA A 59 0.08 4.31 10.47
C ALA A 59 0.89 3.89 11.71
N PRO A 60 0.27 3.84 12.91
CA PRO A 60 0.93 3.38 14.13
C PRO A 60 1.22 1.86 14.15
N ALA A 61 0.65 1.09 13.22
CA ALA A 61 0.82 -0.36 13.12
C ALA A 61 0.48 -0.86 11.70
N THR A 62 0.71 -2.15 11.45
CA THR A 62 0.41 -2.80 10.16
C THR A 62 -1.02 -2.54 9.71
N VAL A 63 -1.20 -2.08 8.47
CA VAL A 63 -2.49 -1.92 7.81
C VAL A 63 -2.98 -3.27 7.31
N ASN A 64 -4.11 -3.72 7.82
CA ASN A 64 -4.73 -5.00 7.50
C ASN A 64 -5.83 -4.87 6.43
N LYS A 65 -6.64 -3.81 6.51
CA LYS A 65 -7.76 -3.57 5.60
C LYS A 65 -8.09 -2.08 5.50
N LEU A 66 -8.58 -1.67 4.33
CA LEU A 66 -9.07 -0.33 4.05
C LEU A 66 -10.54 -0.42 3.61
N ALA A 67 -11.36 0.52 4.05
CA ALA A 67 -12.72 0.74 3.57
C ALA A 67 -12.99 2.24 3.50
N VAL A 68 -13.63 2.71 2.43
CA VAL A 68 -13.95 4.13 2.24
C VAL A 68 -15.45 4.33 2.38
N ASP A 69 -15.82 5.37 3.13
CA ASP A 69 -17.17 5.89 3.32
C ASP A 69 -17.14 7.41 3.01
N ASP A 70 -17.53 7.78 1.79
CA ASP A 70 -17.40 9.14 1.24
C ASP A 70 -15.97 9.72 1.39
N LYS A 71 -15.77 10.63 2.34
CA LYS A 71 -14.47 11.27 2.63
C LYS A 71 -13.72 10.63 3.80
N THR A 72 -14.29 9.59 4.40
CA THR A 72 -13.71 8.88 5.53
C THR A 72 -13.08 7.58 5.07
N LEU A 73 -11.78 7.45 5.27
CA LEU A 73 -11.07 6.19 5.14
C LEU A 73 -10.99 5.51 6.51
N TRP A 74 -11.57 4.33 6.61
CA TRP A 74 -11.44 3.42 7.75
C TRP A 74 -10.30 2.45 7.49
N ILE A 75 -9.38 2.34 8.45
CA ILE A 75 -8.16 1.53 8.35
C ILE A 75 -8.13 0.56 9.52
N ALA A 76 -8.27 -0.73 9.26
CA ALA A 76 -8.02 -1.77 10.25
C ALA A 76 -6.52 -1.96 10.41
N THR A 77 -6.01 -1.98 11.65
CA THR A 77 -4.60 -2.22 11.93
C THR A 77 -4.40 -3.24 13.04
N ASP A 78 -3.14 -3.64 13.25
CA ASP A 78 -2.75 -4.45 14.43
C ASP A 78 -2.86 -3.67 15.76
N ASP A 79 -3.16 -2.37 15.69
CA ASP A 79 -3.28 -1.48 16.85
C ASP A 79 -4.52 -0.56 16.76
N GLY A 80 -5.67 -1.16 16.51
CA GLY A 80 -6.99 -0.53 16.52
C GLY A 80 -7.54 -0.24 15.13
N VAL A 81 -8.42 0.74 15.06
CA VAL A 81 -8.94 1.29 13.81
C VAL A 81 -8.53 2.74 13.68
N ILE A 82 -8.06 3.16 12.51
CA ILE A 82 -7.85 4.58 12.21
C ILE A 82 -9.03 5.07 11.39
N ARG A 83 -9.68 6.14 11.86
CA ARG A 83 -10.58 6.96 11.07
C ARG A 83 -9.78 8.13 10.49
N PHE A 84 -9.60 8.14 9.17
CA PHE A 84 -8.85 9.17 8.47
C PHE A 84 -9.79 9.99 7.59
N ASP A 85 -9.89 11.29 7.85
CA ASP A 85 -10.64 12.23 7.01
C ASP A 85 -9.73 12.72 5.87
N SER A 86 -10.05 12.35 4.63
CA SER A 86 -9.18 12.62 3.48
C SER A 86 -9.09 14.10 3.11
N GLY A 87 -10.12 14.89 3.43
CA GLY A 87 -10.16 16.33 3.14
C GLY A 87 -9.28 17.15 4.08
N SER A 88 -9.44 16.93 5.39
CA SER A 88 -8.68 17.62 6.45
C SER A 88 -7.36 16.94 6.80
N ARG A 89 -7.15 15.70 6.32
CA ARG A 89 -5.99 14.84 6.62
C ARG A 89 -5.82 14.58 8.11
N ARG A 90 -6.93 14.53 8.85
CA ARG A 90 -6.92 14.23 10.29
C ARG A 90 -7.13 12.75 10.50
N ALA A 91 -6.30 12.15 11.34
CA ALA A 91 -6.41 10.77 11.78
C ALA A 91 -6.91 10.73 13.23
N THR A 92 -7.79 9.78 13.54
CA THR A 92 -8.19 9.43 14.91
C THR A 92 -8.05 7.92 15.07
N ARG A 93 -7.28 7.47 16.06
CA ARG A 93 -7.20 6.06 16.43
C ARG A 93 -8.33 5.74 17.39
N LEU A 94 -9.02 4.63 17.13
CA LEU A 94 -10.03 4.02 17.99
C LEU A 94 -9.45 2.69 18.50
N GLY A 95 -9.44 2.50 19.81
CA GLY A 95 -8.91 1.32 20.48
C GLY A 95 -9.93 0.63 21.37
N MET A 96 -9.45 -0.24 22.27
CA MET A 96 -10.31 -0.94 23.23
C MET A 96 -10.98 0.04 24.21
N ASP A 97 -10.31 1.12 24.56
CA ASP A 97 -10.88 2.19 25.41
C ASP A 97 -12.05 2.93 24.73
N ASP A 98 -12.14 2.85 23.40
CA ASP A 98 -13.24 3.39 22.60
C ASP A 98 -14.34 2.34 22.31
N GLY A 99 -14.24 1.15 22.91
CA GLY A 99 -15.24 0.08 22.81
C GLY A 99 -14.95 -0.99 21.76
N LEU A 100 -13.78 -0.99 21.12
CA LEU A 100 -13.39 -2.12 20.28
C LEU A 100 -13.19 -3.39 21.13
N PRO A 101 -13.67 -4.57 20.69
CA PRO A 101 -13.50 -5.81 21.43
C PRO A 101 -12.06 -6.34 21.41
N SER A 102 -11.20 -5.82 20.52
CA SER A 102 -9.81 -6.24 20.33
C SER A 102 -8.96 -5.06 19.86
N GLN A 103 -7.70 -5.05 20.28
CA GLN A 103 -6.66 -4.14 19.79
C GLN A 103 -6.24 -4.50 18.36
N SER A 104 -6.14 -5.78 18.00
CA SER A 104 -5.83 -6.20 16.64
C SER A 104 -7.12 -6.33 15.84
N VAL A 105 -7.21 -5.57 14.75
CA VAL A 105 -8.39 -5.52 13.87
C VAL A 105 -7.99 -6.02 12.50
N SER A 106 -8.62 -7.12 12.07
CA SER A 106 -8.28 -7.78 10.80
C SER A 106 -9.01 -7.20 9.60
N ALA A 107 -10.21 -6.64 9.79
CA ALA A 107 -11.03 -6.13 8.71
C ALA A 107 -11.96 -5.00 9.17
N VAL A 108 -12.26 -4.10 8.24
CA VAL A 108 -13.34 -3.12 8.28
C VAL A 108 -14.09 -3.21 6.96
N ALA A 109 -15.38 -2.90 6.99
CA ALA A 109 -16.24 -2.88 5.81
C ALA A 109 -17.22 -1.72 5.93
N PHE A 110 -17.50 -1.09 4.80
CA PHE A 110 -18.63 -0.19 4.66
C PHE A 110 -19.88 -1.03 4.36
N ASP A 111 -21.02 -0.64 4.93
CA ASP A 111 -22.31 -1.26 4.69
C ASP A 111 -23.15 -0.31 3.83
N GLU A 112 -23.49 -0.72 2.61
CA GLU A 112 -24.44 -0.01 1.75
C GLU A 112 -25.84 -0.39 2.19
N ARG A 113 -26.57 0.56 2.80
CA ARG A 113 -27.99 0.41 3.09
C ARG A 113 -28.87 0.63 1.88
#